data_AF-A0A3N9MRZ8-F1
#
_entry.id   AF-A0A3N9MRZ8-F1
#
_cell.length_a   1.000
_cell.length_b   1.000
_cell.length_c   1.000
_cell.angle_alpha   90.00
_cell.angle_beta   90.00
_cell.angle_gamma   90.00
#
_symmetry.space_group_name_H-M   'P 1'
#
loop_
_entity.id
_entity.type
_entity.pdbx_description
1 polymer ?
#
loop_
_entity_poly.entity_id
_entity_poly.type
_entity_poly.pdbx_seq_one_letter_code
_entity_poly.pdbx_strand_id
1 'polypeptide(L)'
;MTYSINNDGAGGNLALTFAVDPTTNKDFTLTDLDNNLTACAMSGNNTVGMGSAGGRLVGKVIKVSEELQSGTAIPAICTVQVTGVARFLYSGTAPSVGNKVEVDGAGKVRKAVTSTDVPAGGTPHRGLVIAVNTSATTCDVLLDA
;
A
#
# COMPACT_ATOMS: atom_id res chain seq x y z
N MET A 1 -30.40 17.02 0.76
CA MET A 1 -30.00 15.64 0.43
C MET A 1 -28.61 15.72 -0.17
N THR A 2 -27.58 15.32 0.57
CA THR A 2 -26.19 15.48 0.15
C THR A 2 -25.79 14.27 -0.68
N TYR A 3 -25.48 14.47 -1.96
CA TYR A 3 -25.01 13.42 -2.84
C TYR A 3 -23.56 13.09 -2.48
N SER A 4 -23.33 11.90 -1.89
CA SER A 4 -21.99 11.40 -1.57
C SER A 4 -21.61 10.30 -2.54
N ILE A 5 -20.56 10.52 -3.33
CA ILE A 5 -19.95 9.47 -4.15
C ILE A 5 -18.98 8.71 -3.26
N ASN A 6 -19.24 7.42 -3.03
CA ASN A 6 -18.26 6.50 -2.46
C ASN A 6 -17.60 5.76 -3.61
N ASN A 7 -16.28 5.87 -3.75
CA ASN A 7 -15.54 5.04 -4.68
C ASN A 7 -15.43 3.64 -4.07
N ASP A 8 -15.87 2.60 -4.77
CA ASP A 8 -15.74 1.22 -4.29
C ASP A 8 -14.29 0.72 -4.32
N GLY A 9 -13.37 1.53 -4.85
CA GLY A 9 -11.95 1.19 -5.00
C GLY A 9 -11.68 0.20 -6.13
N ALA A 10 -12.55 0.16 -7.16
CA ALA A 10 -12.42 -0.75 -8.30
C ALA A 10 -12.14 0.04 -9.59
N GLY A 11 -10.95 -0.13 -10.18
CA GLY A 11 -10.64 0.41 -11.50
C GLY A 11 -9.41 -0.25 -12.10
N GLY A 12 -9.52 -0.82 -13.31
CA GLY A 12 -8.42 -1.34 -14.14
C GLY A 12 -7.16 -1.83 -13.39
N ASN A 13 -7.25 -2.99 -12.76
CA ASN A 13 -6.20 -3.48 -11.87
C ASN A 13 -5.13 -4.26 -12.68
N LEU A 14 -3.91 -3.71 -12.82
CA LEU A 14 -2.74 -4.55 -13.08
C LEU A 14 -2.35 -5.19 -11.75
N ALA A 15 -2.34 -6.53 -11.73
CA ALA A 15 -1.92 -7.32 -10.58
C ALA A 15 -0.62 -8.05 -10.90
N LEU A 16 0.34 -7.98 -9.98
CA LEU A 16 1.63 -8.66 -10.07
C LEU A 16 1.81 -9.60 -8.88
N THR A 17 2.58 -10.67 -9.08
CA THR A 17 2.92 -11.64 -8.03
C THR A 17 4.35 -11.39 -7.55
N PHE A 18 4.53 -11.38 -6.23
CA PHE A 18 5.82 -11.16 -5.58
C PHE A 18 6.05 -12.19 -4.47
N ALA A 19 7.32 -12.45 -4.14
CA ALA A 19 7.67 -13.10 -2.88
C ALA A 19 7.37 -12.15 -1.71
N VAL A 20 7.01 -12.71 -0.55
CA VAL A 20 6.83 -11.92 0.68
C VAL A 20 8.17 -11.79 1.41
N ASP A 21 8.47 -10.61 1.92
CA ASP A 21 9.61 -10.36 2.79
C ASP A 21 9.49 -11.19 4.09
N PRO A 22 10.44 -12.08 4.42
CA PRO A 22 10.39 -12.87 5.65
C PRO A 22 10.83 -12.10 6.90
N THR A 23 11.24 -10.83 6.76
CA THR A 23 11.68 -10.00 7.88
C THR A 23 10.51 -9.78 8.84
N THR A 24 10.73 -10.08 10.13
CA THR A 24 9.71 -9.96 11.17
C THR A 24 9.06 -8.57 11.18
N ASN A 25 7.73 -8.54 11.17
CA ASN A 25 6.91 -7.32 11.13
C ASN A 25 7.03 -6.52 9.81
N LYS A 26 7.54 -7.14 8.76
CA LYS A 26 7.57 -6.60 7.39
C LYS A 26 6.87 -7.52 6.39
N ASP A 27 6.45 -8.69 6.82
CA ASP A 27 5.72 -9.66 6.04
C ASP A 27 4.24 -9.29 5.83
N PHE A 28 3.49 -10.21 5.21
CA PHE A 28 2.03 -10.13 5.08
C PHE A 28 1.43 -11.48 5.41
N THR A 29 0.66 -11.55 6.49
CA THR A 29 -0.17 -12.72 6.83
C THR A 29 -1.62 -12.52 6.39
N LEU A 30 -2.43 -13.59 6.48
CA LEU A 30 -3.88 -13.46 6.28
C LEU A 30 -4.51 -12.48 7.28
N THR A 31 -4.04 -12.51 8.53
CA THR A 31 -4.50 -11.60 9.60
C THR A 31 -4.22 -10.13 9.25
N ASP A 32 -3.09 -9.83 8.61
CA ASP A 32 -2.78 -8.45 8.18
C ASP A 32 -3.76 -7.98 7.11
N LEU A 33 -4.09 -8.86 6.16
CA LEU A 33 -5.07 -8.58 5.11
C LEU A 33 -6.48 -8.36 5.69
N ASP A 34 -6.91 -9.21 6.62
CA ASP A 34 -8.21 -9.05 7.32
C ASP A 34 -8.29 -7.73 8.09
N ASN A 35 -7.15 -7.26 8.61
CA ASN A 35 -7.01 -5.96 9.26
C ASN A 35 -6.75 -4.79 8.28
N ASN A 36 -6.80 -5.04 6.96
CA ASN A 36 -6.51 -4.06 5.90
C ASN A 36 -5.09 -3.44 5.93
N LEU A 37 -4.12 -4.08 6.57
CA LEU A 37 -2.71 -3.70 6.61
C LEU A 37 -2.00 -4.15 5.32
N THR A 38 -2.35 -3.50 4.21
CA THR A 38 -2.12 -4.01 2.85
C THR A 38 -1.20 -3.14 1.99
N ALA A 39 -0.72 -2.01 2.50
CA ALA A 39 0.24 -1.17 1.78
C ALA A 39 1.62 -1.85 1.75
N CYS A 40 2.20 -2.01 0.57
CA CYS A 40 3.51 -2.65 0.41
C CYS A 40 4.55 -1.77 -0.29
N ALA A 41 5.81 -2.07 -0.03
CA ALA A 41 6.99 -1.51 -0.67
C ALA A 41 7.90 -2.64 -1.19
N MET A 42 8.78 -2.33 -2.15
CA MET A 42 9.82 -3.27 -2.56
C MET A 42 10.79 -3.45 -1.41
N SER A 43 11.02 -4.70 -1.00
CA SER A 43 12.04 -5.06 -0.01
C SER A 43 13.27 -5.71 -0.65
N GLY A 44 13.15 -6.16 -1.90
CA GLY A 44 14.23 -6.79 -2.65
C GLY A 44 13.84 -7.07 -4.10
N ASN A 45 14.66 -7.87 -4.80
CA ASN A 45 14.35 -8.29 -6.16
C ASN A 45 13.13 -9.23 -6.18
N ASN A 46 12.04 -8.81 -6.83
CA ASN A 46 10.76 -9.53 -6.86
C ASN A 46 10.20 -9.86 -5.46
N THR A 47 10.53 -9.06 -4.45
CA THR A 47 10.07 -9.24 -3.07
C THR A 47 9.42 -7.95 -2.57
N VAL A 48 8.28 -8.11 -1.88
CA VAL A 48 7.57 -7.00 -1.25
C VAL A 48 7.32 -7.27 0.23
N GLY A 49 7.28 -6.20 1.00
CA GLY A 49 6.94 -6.21 2.42
C GLY A 49 6.26 -4.90 2.82
N MET A 50 5.91 -4.75 4.10
CA MET A 50 5.37 -3.49 4.62
C MET A 50 6.38 -2.32 4.51
N GLY A 51 7.68 -2.63 4.40
CA GLY A 51 8.75 -1.64 4.25
C GLY A 51 9.00 -0.83 5.51
N SER A 52 9.63 0.33 5.36
CA SER A 52 9.89 1.28 6.45
C SER A 52 9.12 2.58 6.22
N ALA A 53 8.86 3.34 7.28
CA ALA A 53 8.24 4.66 7.16
C ALA A 53 9.02 5.54 6.17
N GLY A 54 8.35 6.08 5.16
CA GLY A 54 9.00 6.83 4.07
C GLY A 54 9.41 5.99 2.87
N GLY A 55 9.18 4.68 2.91
CA GLY A 55 9.42 3.78 1.79
C GLY A 55 8.47 4.04 0.62
N ARG A 56 8.91 3.66 -0.58
CA ARG A 56 8.10 3.82 -1.79
C ARG A 56 6.95 2.82 -1.85
N LEU A 57 5.73 3.35 -1.93
CA LEU A 57 4.53 2.53 -2.14
C LEU A 57 4.61 1.84 -3.51
N VAL A 58 4.49 0.52 -3.48
CA VAL A 58 4.36 -0.34 -4.67
C VAL A 58 2.90 -0.60 -4.98
N GLY A 59 2.04 -0.75 -3.97
CA GLY A 59 0.63 -1.00 -4.22
C GLY A 59 -0.08 -1.60 -3.02
N LYS A 60 -1.20 -2.28 -3.31
CA LYS A 60 -2.03 -2.96 -2.33
C LYS A 60 -1.90 -4.46 -2.46
N VAL A 61 -1.52 -5.14 -1.38
CA VAL A 61 -1.63 -6.61 -1.30
C VAL A 61 -3.11 -6.96 -1.25
N ILE A 62 -3.57 -7.73 -2.22
CA ILE A 62 -4.99 -8.15 -2.34
C ILE A 62 -5.18 -9.64 -2.02
N LYS A 63 -4.09 -10.41 -1.99
CA LYS A 63 -4.10 -11.85 -1.68
C LYS A 63 -2.72 -12.30 -1.23
N VAL A 64 -2.67 -13.26 -0.30
CA VAL A 64 -1.48 -14.03 0.07
C VAL A 64 -1.71 -15.52 -0.23
N SER A 65 -0.64 -16.29 -0.44
CA SER A 65 -0.73 -17.74 -0.64
C SER A 65 -0.97 -18.49 0.67
N GLU A 66 -1.53 -19.69 0.55
CA GLU A 66 -1.56 -20.68 1.64
C GLU A 66 -0.20 -21.37 1.82
N GLU A 67 0.61 -21.45 0.76
CA GLU A 67 1.99 -21.92 0.84
C GLU A 67 2.81 -20.97 1.71
N LEU A 68 3.54 -21.53 2.67
CA LEU A 68 4.39 -20.81 3.61
C LEU A 68 5.86 -20.98 3.25
N GLN A 69 6.68 -19.99 3.57
CA GLN A 69 8.13 -20.11 3.47
C GLN A 69 8.63 -21.13 4.49
N SER A 70 9.55 -21.99 4.06
CA SER A 70 10.06 -23.11 4.87
C SER A 70 10.53 -22.66 6.26
N GLY A 71 9.97 -23.28 7.30
CA GLY A 71 10.32 -22.98 8.70
C GLY A 71 9.72 -21.70 9.27
N THR A 72 8.75 -21.07 8.57
CA THR A 72 8.10 -19.83 9.02
C THR A 72 6.57 -19.94 8.96
N ALA A 73 5.88 -18.97 9.56
CA ALA A 73 4.43 -18.77 9.39
C ALA A 73 4.09 -17.75 8.30
N ILE A 74 5.07 -17.38 7.46
CA ILE A 74 4.95 -16.30 6.48
C ILE A 74 4.56 -16.90 5.12
N PRO A 75 3.52 -16.38 4.46
CA PRO A 75 3.19 -16.76 3.09
C PRO A 75 4.38 -16.65 2.13
N ALA A 76 4.50 -17.59 1.20
CA ALA A 76 5.58 -17.59 0.21
C ALA A 76 5.42 -16.46 -0.82
N ILE A 77 4.19 -16.25 -1.29
CA ILE A 77 3.89 -15.26 -2.33
C ILE A 77 2.66 -14.42 -1.99
N CYS A 78 2.57 -13.25 -2.60
CA CYS A 78 1.40 -12.40 -2.54
C CYS A 78 1.08 -11.79 -3.92
N THR A 79 -0.18 -11.41 -4.09
CA THR A 79 -0.66 -10.68 -5.26
C THR A 79 -0.85 -9.22 -4.88
N VAL A 80 -0.24 -8.32 -5.64
CA VAL A 80 -0.27 -6.88 -5.42
C VAL A 80 -0.98 -6.20 -6.58
N GLN A 81 -2.03 -5.43 -6.27
CA GLN A 81 -2.58 -4.43 -7.19
C GLN A 81 -1.60 -3.27 -7.28
N VAL A 82 -1.04 -3.04 -8.47
CA VAL A 82 -0.05 -2.00 -8.72
C VAL A 82 -0.60 -0.82 -9.51
N THR A 83 -1.79 -0.88 -10.10
CA THR A 83 -2.43 0.27 -10.79
C THR A 83 -3.89 0.42 -10.39
N GLY A 84 -4.51 1.52 -10.83
CA GLY A 84 -5.93 1.77 -10.58
C GLY A 84 -6.16 2.46 -9.25
N VAL A 85 -7.37 2.36 -8.72
CA VAL A 85 -7.69 2.95 -7.41
C VAL A 85 -7.58 1.87 -6.35
N ALA A 86 -6.87 2.17 -5.26
CA ALA A 86 -6.78 1.31 -4.10
C ALA A 86 -7.11 2.10 -2.82
N ARG A 87 -7.91 1.48 -1.94
CA ARG A 87 -8.20 2.00 -0.61
C ARG A 87 -7.16 1.49 0.39
N PHE A 88 -6.56 2.41 1.14
CA PHE A 88 -5.60 2.12 2.20
C PHE A 88 -6.08 2.68 3.54
N LEU A 89 -5.70 2.03 4.63
CA LEU A 89 -5.64 2.69 5.93
C LEU A 89 -4.51 3.73 5.90
N TYR A 90 -4.70 4.86 6.57
CA TYR A 90 -3.62 5.82 6.80
C TYR A 90 -3.22 5.91 8.28
N SER A 91 -1.98 6.36 8.52
CA SER A 91 -1.47 6.67 9.85
C SER A 91 -0.97 8.12 9.96
N GLY A 92 -0.89 8.62 11.19
CA GLY A 92 -0.50 10.01 11.46
C GLY A 92 -1.53 11.03 10.96
N THR A 93 -1.04 12.16 10.46
CA THR A 93 -1.89 13.22 9.90
C THR A 93 -2.60 12.73 8.64
N ALA A 94 -3.93 12.89 8.61
CA ALA A 94 -4.74 12.54 7.45
C ALA A 94 -4.17 13.19 6.17
N PRO A 95 -3.92 12.42 5.10
CA PRO A 95 -3.60 13.00 3.80
C PRO A 95 -4.76 13.88 3.30
N SER A 96 -4.45 14.89 2.50
CA SER A 96 -5.47 15.65 1.76
C SER A 96 -5.60 15.12 0.34
N VAL A 97 -6.76 15.33 -0.29
CA VAL A 97 -6.92 15.11 -1.74
C VAL A 97 -5.83 15.88 -2.49
N GLY A 98 -5.23 15.24 -3.49
CA GLY A 98 -4.12 15.78 -4.25
C GLY A 98 -2.73 15.52 -3.64
N ASN A 99 -2.65 15.04 -2.39
CA ASN A 99 -1.37 14.64 -1.82
C ASN A 99 -0.87 13.32 -2.42
N LYS A 100 0.45 13.15 -2.40
CA LYS A 100 1.09 11.86 -2.59
C LYS A 100 1.22 11.13 -1.24
N VAL A 101 1.37 9.81 -1.31
CA VAL A 101 1.54 8.95 -0.14
C VAL A 101 2.80 8.09 -0.24
N GLU A 102 3.21 7.60 0.92
CA GLU A 102 4.32 6.66 1.12
C GLU A 102 3.90 5.61 2.14
N VAL A 103 4.61 4.48 2.20
CA VAL A 103 4.31 3.48 3.22
C VAL A 103 4.74 3.98 4.60
N ASP A 104 4.00 3.58 5.63
CA ASP A 104 4.34 3.86 7.02
C ASP A 104 5.21 2.77 7.67
N GLY A 105 5.40 1.65 6.97
CA GLY A 105 6.16 0.49 7.44
C GLY A 105 5.37 -0.48 8.31
N ALA A 106 4.05 -0.30 8.42
CA ALA A 106 3.12 -1.13 9.19
C ALA A 106 1.86 -1.47 8.37
N GLY A 107 2.00 -1.61 7.05
CA GLY A 107 0.92 -1.98 6.14
C GLY A 107 -0.08 -0.86 5.87
N LYS A 108 0.21 0.38 6.25
CA LYS A 108 -0.63 1.55 5.97
C LYS A 108 0.15 2.56 5.12
N VAL A 109 -0.57 3.59 4.68
CA VAL A 109 0.05 4.74 4.03
C VAL A 109 0.11 5.93 4.98
N ARG A 110 0.99 6.88 4.70
CA ARG A 110 0.98 8.19 5.35
C ARG A 110 1.19 9.29 4.32
N LYS A 111 0.85 10.53 4.70
CA LYS A 111 1.16 11.70 3.88
C LYS A 111 2.67 11.76 3.64
N ALA A 112 3.06 11.90 2.38
CA ALA A 112 4.45 12.10 1.99
C ALA A 112 5.04 13.38 2.61
N VAL A 113 6.27 13.31 3.12
CA VAL A 113 6.90 14.41 3.88
C VAL A 113 7.68 15.38 2.97
N THR A 114 8.16 14.94 1.80
CA THR A 114 9.05 15.71 0.91
C THR A 114 8.47 15.88 -0.52
N SER A 115 7.44 16.70 -0.68
CA SER A 115 6.82 16.96 -1.99
C SER A 115 7.55 18.00 -2.88
N THR A 116 8.84 18.27 -2.67
CA THR A 116 9.60 19.25 -3.48
C THR A 116 10.56 18.54 -4.42
N ASP A 117 10.13 18.36 -5.67
CA ASP A 117 10.87 17.95 -6.88
C ASP A 117 11.75 16.69 -6.85
N VAL A 118 11.70 15.98 -7.98
CA VAL A 118 12.26 14.65 -8.23
C VAL A 118 13.80 14.67 -8.23
N PRO A 119 14.49 14.05 -7.25
CA PRO A 119 15.91 13.74 -7.39
C PRO A 119 16.10 12.66 -8.46
N ALA A 120 17.31 12.58 -9.04
CA ALA A 120 17.64 11.54 -10.02
C ALA A 120 17.31 10.14 -9.45
N GLY A 121 16.34 9.44 -10.08
CA GLY A 121 15.81 8.16 -9.61
C GLY A 121 14.31 8.13 -9.27
N GLY A 122 13.62 9.29 -9.27
CA GLY A 122 12.17 9.38 -8.98
C GLY A 122 11.88 9.79 -7.54
N THR A 123 10.68 10.30 -7.26
CA THR A 123 10.23 10.53 -5.88
C THR A 123 9.84 9.21 -5.21
N PRO A 124 10.14 9.01 -3.92
CA PRO A 124 9.70 7.82 -3.18
C PRO A 124 8.18 7.81 -2.95
N HIS A 125 7.46 8.87 -3.30
CA HIS A 125 6.02 8.95 -3.10
C HIS A 125 5.29 8.51 -4.36
N ARG A 126 4.33 7.59 -4.22
CA ARG A 126 3.54 7.05 -5.34
C ARG A 126 2.06 7.19 -5.04
N GLY A 127 1.27 7.41 -6.09
CA GLY A 127 -0.17 7.46 -6.02
C GLY A 127 -0.74 8.79 -5.55
N LEU A 128 -1.88 9.18 -6.10
CA LEU A 128 -2.58 10.42 -5.83
C LEU A 128 -3.80 10.17 -4.94
N VAL A 129 -3.90 10.84 -3.80
CA VAL A 129 -5.10 10.75 -2.94
C VAL A 129 -6.28 11.42 -3.65
N ILE A 130 -7.37 10.66 -3.84
CA ILE A 130 -8.59 11.13 -4.51
C ILE A 130 -9.81 11.19 -3.56
N ALA A 131 -9.76 10.49 -2.43
CA ALA A 131 -10.77 10.59 -1.38
C ALA A 131 -10.15 10.27 -0.01
N VAL A 132 -10.74 10.83 1.05
CA VAL A 132 -10.28 10.67 2.44
C VAL A 132 -11.50 10.51 3.35
N ASN A 133 -11.49 9.48 4.18
CA ASN A 133 -12.48 9.27 5.23
C ASN A 133 -11.79 9.30 6.59
N THR A 134 -11.98 10.39 7.33
CA THR A 134 -11.31 10.60 8.62
C THR A 134 -11.91 9.78 9.76
N SER A 135 -13.15 9.34 9.62
CA SER A 135 -13.82 8.50 10.62
C SER A 135 -13.35 7.05 10.54
N ALA A 136 -13.16 6.54 9.32
CA ALA A 136 -12.66 5.19 9.07
C ALA A 136 -11.13 5.11 8.93
N THR A 137 -10.44 6.23 9.06
CA THR A 137 -8.98 6.37 8.83
C THR A 137 -8.50 5.76 7.51
N THR A 138 -9.27 5.97 6.43
CA THR A 138 -8.94 5.48 5.09
C THR A 138 -8.73 6.60 4.09
N CYS A 139 -7.95 6.32 3.04
CA CYS A 139 -7.87 7.13 1.85
C CYS A 139 -7.90 6.25 0.59
N ASP A 140 -8.51 6.79 -0.46
CA ASP A 140 -8.49 6.18 -1.79
C ASP A 140 -7.39 6.84 -2.60
N VAL A 141 -6.53 6.00 -3.18
CA VAL A 141 -5.32 6.43 -3.88
C VAL A 141 -5.37 5.91 -5.31
N LEU A 142 -5.29 6.81 -6.28
CA LEU A 142 -5.04 6.47 -7.68
C LEU A 142 -3.55 6.13 -7.83
N LEU A 143 -3.25 4.84 -8.00
CA LEU A 143 -1.92 4.31 -8.25
C LEU A 143 -1.51 4.64 -9.69
N ASP A 144 -0.51 5.51 -9.82
CA ASP A 144 0.08 5.95 -11.08
C ASP A 144 1.16 4.96 -11.55
N ALA A 145 1.15 4.60 -12.84
CA ALA A 145 2.16 3.74 -13.45
C ALA A 145 3.55 4.39 -13.43
#